data_AF-Q0INA3-F1
#
_entry.id   AF-Q0INA3-F1
#
_cell.length_a   1.000
_cell.length_b   1.000
_cell.length_c   1.000
_cell.angle_alpha   90.00
_cell.angle_beta   90.00
_cell.angle_gamma   90.00
#
_symmetry.space_group_name_H-M   'P 1'
#
loop_
_entity.id
_entity.type
_entity.pdbx_description
1 polymer ?
#
loop_
_entity_poly.entity_id
_entity_poly.type
_entity_poly.pdbx_seq_one_letter_code
_entity_poly.pdbx_strand_id
1 'polypeptide(L)'
;MTMMTPPPIEQQQQEDEEMLVPHQELPAAAAVVADAVQPMEVVAQTEPANAAESQPPEDPQTSRFTWTIENFTRINGKKHYSEPFVVGGFKWRVLIFPKGNNVDHFSMYLDVADSVNLPYGWNRYAQFSLAVVNQIHPKYTIRKDTQHQFNARESDWGFTSFMPLSDLYDPSRGYLVNDTVVVEAEVAVRRMVDYWTYDSKKETGYVGLKNQGATCYMNSLLQTLYHIPYFRKAVYHMPTTENDMPSGSIPLALQSLFYKLQYSDNSVATKELTKSFGWDTYDSFMQHDVQELNRVLCEKLEDKMKETVVEGTIEQLFEGHHINYIECINVDYKSNRKESFYDLQLDVKGCSDVYASFDKYVEVERLEGDNKYHAEQYGLQDAKKGVLFLDFPPVLQLQLKRFEYDYMRDTMVKINDRYEFPLQLDLDRDDGKYLAPDADRSIRNLYTLHSVLVHSGGVHGGHYYAFIRPTLSDQWYKFDDERVTKEDTKKALEEQYGGEEELPQINPGFNNTPFKFTKYSNAYMLVYIRESDKDKIMCNVDEKDIAEHLR
;
A
#
# COMPACT_ATOMS: atom_id res chain seq x y z
N MET A 1 -51.11 12.55 13.37
CA MET A 1 -52.26 11.67 13.16
C MET A 1 -51.73 10.26 12.91
N THR A 2 -52.08 9.33 13.80
CA THR A 2 -52.22 7.86 13.65
C THR A 2 -51.84 7.23 12.30
N MET A 3 -51.19 6.07 12.18
CA MET A 3 -50.61 5.06 13.08
C MET A 3 -49.93 4.02 12.15
N MET A 4 -48.86 3.33 12.60
CA MET A 4 -48.67 1.86 12.53
C MET A 4 -47.18 1.48 12.63
N THR A 5 -46.80 1.02 13.81
CA THR A 5 -45.63 0.19 14.13
C THR A 5 -45.93 -1.28 13.83
N PRO A 6 -44.94 -2.11 13.45
CA PRO A 6 -45.03 -3.57 13.51
C PRO A 6 -44.47 -4.13 14.83
N PRO A 7 -44.88 -5.35 15.25
CA PRO A 7 -44.63 -5.90 16.57
C PRO A 7 -43.24 -6.56 16.72
N PRO A 8 -42.75 -6.78 17.95
CA PRO A 8 -41.44 -7.36 18.22
C PRO A 8 -41.46 -8.89 18.17
N ILE A 9 -40.39 -9.47 17.61
CA ILE A 9 -40.16 -10.92 17.59
C ILE A 9 -39.62 -11.35 18.95
N GLU A 10 -40.22 -12.43 19.46
CA GLU A 10 -40.03 -13.02 20.78
C GLU A 10 -38.60 -13.52 21.03
N GLN A 11 -38.19 -13.34 22.28
CA GLN A 11 -36.99 -13.89 22.90
C GLN A 11 -37.14 -15.41 23.11
N GLN A 12 -36.18 -16.18 22.59
CA GLN A 12 -35.79 -17.45 23.19
C GLN A 12 -34.40 -17.30 23.82
N GLN A 13 -34.25 -18.05 24.90
CA GLN A 13 -33.34 -17.86 26.02
C GLN A 13 -31.88 -18.21 25.69
N GLN A 14 -31.00 -17.46 26.35
CA GLN A 14 -29.72 -17.84 26.98
C GLN A 14 -29.08 -19.17 26.55
N GLU A 15 -27.85 -19.10 26.08
CA GLU A 15 -26.70 -19.74 26.73
C GLU A 15 -25.39 -19.12 26.21
N ASP A 16 -24.56 -18.68 27.15
CA ASP A 16 -23.19 -18.21 26.97
C ASP A 16 -22.30 -19.39 26.53
N GLU A 17 -21.59 -19.28 25.40
CA GLU A 17 -20.44 -20.15 25.10
C GLU A 17 -19.15 -19.35 25.19
N GLU A 18 -18.51 -19.46 26.37
CA GLU A 18 -17.09 -19.27 26.60
C GLU A 18 -16.28 -20.19 25.68
N MET A 19 -15.43 -19.64 24.82
CA MET A 19 -14.32 -20.39 24.23
C MET A 19 -13.17 -20.48 25.25
N LEU A 20 -13.26 -21.48 26.12
CA LEU A 20 -12.18 -21.94 26.98
C LEU A 20 -11.08 -22.64 26.19
N VAL A 21 -9.85 -22.22 26.48
CA VAL A 21 -8.57 -22.82 26.07
C VAL A 21 -8.44 -24.24 26.67
N PRO A 22 -8.00 -25.27 25.93
CA PRO A 22 -7.64 -26.55 26.54
C PRO A 22 -6.30 -26.43 27.26
N HIS A 23 -6.34 -26.50 28.59
CA HIS A 23 -5.18 -26.80 29.41
C HIS A 23 -4.66 -28.22 29.11
N GLN A 24 -3.40 -28.34 28.69
CA GLN A 24 -2.65 -29.59 28.81
C GLN A 24 -1.97 -29.63 30.18
N GLU A 25 -2.36 -30.65 30.95
CA GLU A 25 -1.79 -31.01 32.24
C GLU A 25 -0.33 -31.49 32.08
N LEU A 26 0.57 -30.85 32.83
CA LEU A 26 1.88 -31.39 33.20
C LEU A 26 1.80 -31.82 34.67
N PRO A 27 2.04 -33.09 35.03
CA PRO A 27 2.14 -33.47 36.43
C PRO A 27 3.54 -33.20 36.95
N ALA A 28 3.63 -32.35 37.98
CA ALA A 28 4.81 -32.21 38.82
C ALA A 28 4.68 -33.12 40.06
N ALA A 29 5.70 -33.95 40.33
CA ALA A 29 5.95 -34.52 41.65
C ALA A 29 7.45 -34.62 41.92
N ALA A 30 7.93 -33.62 42.68
CA ALA A 30 8.82 -33.67 43.84
C ALA A 30 10.16 -34.46 43.83
N ALA A 31 11.24 -33.68 43.91
CA ALA A 31 12.35 -33.66 44.90
C ALA A 31 13.03 -34.99 45.32
N VAL A 32 14.37 -35.07 45.43
CA VAL A 32 15.16 -34.66 46.62
C VAL A 32 16.69 -34.74 46.34
N VAL A 33 17.44 -33.63 46.57
CA VAL A 33 18.77 -33.43 47.26
C VAL A 33 20.02 -34.19 46.73
N ALA A 34 21.27 -33.68 46.67
CA ALA A 34 21.96 -32.38 46.79
C ALA A 34 23.44 -32.53 46.33
N ASP A 35 24.22 -31.45 46.51
CA ASP A 35 25.68 -31.21 46.37
C ASP A 35 26.11 -30.55 45.05
N ALA A 36 26.34 -29.22 44.99
CA ALA A 36 27.36 -28.37 45.63
C ALA A 36 28.69 -28.34 44.84
N VAL A 37 29.00 -27.18 44.22
CA VAL A 37 30.20 -26.32 44.45
C VAL A 37 30.06 -25.04 43.59
N GLN A 38 30.58 -23.95 44.15
CA GLN A 38 30.38 -22.52 43.88
C GLN A 38 31.52 -21.88 43.01
N PRO A 39 31.55 -20.54 42.76
CA PRO A 39 31.93 -19.89 41.49
C PRO A 39 33.18 -18.97 41.53
N MET A 40 33.60 -18.40 40.38
CA MET A 40 33.84 -16.95 40.13
C MET A 40 34.67 -16.67 38.85
N GLU A 41 34.25 -15.61 38.15
CA GLU A 41 34.95 -14.58 37.35
C GLU A 41 36.11 -14.94 36.40
N VAL A 42 36.03 -14.48 35.13
CA VAL A 42 37.08 -13.67 34.45
C VAL A 42 36.48 -12.78 33.33
N VAL A 43 36.46 -11.47 33.60
CA VAL A 43 36.94 -10.31 32.80
C VAL A 43 36.35 -9.97 31.41
N ALA A 44 35.94 -8.70 31.34
CA ALA A 44 35.58 -7.92 30.17
C ALA A 44 36.71 -7.79 29.13
N GLN A 45 36.36 -7.92 27.84
CA GLN A 45 37.12 -7.34 26.74
C GLN A 45 36.17 -6.67 25.75
N THR A 46 36.35 -5.36 25.64
CA THR A 46 35.96 -4.48 24.53
C THR A 46 36.64 -4.89 23.22
N GLU A 47 35.88 -5.06 22.14
CA GLU A 47 36.38 -4.92 20.76
C GLU A 47 35.27 -4.32 19.85
N PRO A 48 35.65 -3.64 18.74
CA PRO A 48 34.99 -2.43 18.26
C PRO A 48 33.88 -2.68 17.23
N ALA A 49 33.08 -1.63 17.03
CA ALA A 49 32.05 -1.50 16.03
C ALA A 49 32.51 -2.00 14.64
N ASN A 50 32.00 -3.17 14.24
CA ASN A 50 32.01 -3.58 12.84
C ASN A 50 30.77 -3.01 12.17
N ALA A 51 31.02 -2.24 11.12
CA ALA A 51 30.02 -1.81 10.15
C ALA A 51 29.18 -3.02 9.73
N ALA A 52 27.87 -2.92 9.92
CA ALA A 52 26.92 -3.85 9.36
C ALA A 52 26.96 -3.68 7.83
N GLU A 53 27.81 -4.48 7.18
CA GLU A 53 27.67 -4.76 5.76
C GLU A 53 26.28 -5.34 5.55
N SER A 54 25.45 -4.55 4.85
CA SER A 54 24.16 -4.96 4.33
C SER A 54 24.34 -6.27 3.56
N GLN A 55 23.84 -7.38 4.13
CA GLN A 55 23.69 -8.61 3.35
C GLN A 55 22.80 -8.28 2.13
N PRO A 56 23.22 -8.66 0.91
CA PRO A 56 22.37 -8.50 -0.26
C PRO A 56 21.07 -9.29 -0.03
N PRO A 57 19.93 -8.86 -0.61
CA PRO A 57 18.68 -9.59 -0.46
C PRO A 57 18.91 -11.05 -0.88
N GLU A 58 18.64 -12.01 0.01
CA GLU A 58 18.77 -13.44 -0.33
C GLU A 58 17.93 -13.69 -1.59
N ASP A 59 18.61 -14.06 -2.68
CA ASP A 59 17.96 -14.38 -3.96
C ASP A 59 16.88 -15.44 -3.73
N PRO A 60 15.71 -15.35 -4.40
CA PRO A 60 14.65 -16.35 -4.28
C PRO A 60 15.24 -17.74 -4.52
N GLN A 61 15.05 -18.66 -3.56
CA GLN A 61 15.57 -20.00 -3.70
C GLN A 61 14.82 -20.68 -4.84
N THR A 62 15.46 -20.71 -6.02
CA THR A 62 14.88 -21.16 -7.27
C THR A 62 15.46 -22.53 -7.60
N SER A 63 14.59 -23.48 -7.94
CA SER A 63 15.00 -24.83 -8.30
C SER A 63 14.17 -25.35 -9.46
N ARG A 64 14.83 -26.07 -10.37
CA ARG A 64 14.20 -26.74 -11.50
C ARG A 64 14.12 -28.23 -11.25
N PHE A 65 12.90 -28.76 -11.29
CA PHE A 65 12.58 -30.18 -11.25
C PHE A 65 12.20 -30.66 -12.64
N THR A 66 12.76 -31.81 -13.06
CA THR A 66 12.47 -32.45 -14.35
C THR A 66 11.89 -33.82 -14.10
N TRP A 67 10.75 -34.13 -14.70
CA TRP A 67 10.06 -35.41 -14.59
C TRP A 67 9.90 -36.05 -15.97
N THR A 68 10.51 -37.22 -16.11
CA THR A 68 10.39 -38.07 -17.32
C THR A 68 9.31 -39.11 -17.06
N ILE A 69 8.25 -39.08 -17.87
CA ILE A 69 7.08 -39.94 -17.74
C ILE A 69 7.17 -41.00 -18.84
N GLU A 70 7.62 -42.20 -18.49
CA GLU A 70 7.71 -43.34 -19.40
C GLU A 70 6.36 -44.06 -19.55
N ASN A 71 6.20 -44.79 -20.66
CA ASN A 71 4.97 -45.52 -20.99
C ASN A 71 3.72 -44.62 -20.96
N PHE A 72 3.86 -43.38 -21.42
CA PHE A 72 2.87 -42.31 -21.25
C PHE A 72 1.49 -42.69 -21.83
N THR A 73 1.48 -43.34 -23.00
CA THR A 73 0.24 -43.78 -23.66
C THR A 73 -0.54 -44.83 -22.86
N ARG A 74 0.13 -45.56 -21.95
CA ARG A 74 -0.48 -46.62 -21.13
C ARG A 74 -1.11 -46.10 -19.85
N ILE A 75 -1.00 -44.80 -19.57
CA ILE A 75 -1.55 -44.20 -18.37
C ILE A 75 -3.08 -44.22 -18.42
N ASN A 76 -3.69 -44.98 -17.51
CA ASN A 76 -5.13 -45.18 -17.43
C ASN A 76 -5.83 -44.32 -16.35
N GLY A 77 -5.08 -43.71 -15.43
CA GLY A 77 -5.62 -42.85 -14.39
C GLY A 77 -6.03 -41.47 -14.91
N LYS A 78 -7.06 -40.87 -14.29
CA LYS A 78 -7.46 -39.47 -14.59
C LYS A 78 -6.34 -38.47 -14.27
N LYS A 79 -5.66 -38.68 -13.14
CA LYS A 79 -4.59 -37.81 -12.65
C LYS A 79 -3.38 -38.62 -12.19
N HIS A 80 -2.19 -38.07 -12.38
CA HIS A 80 -0.92 -38.65 -11.97
C HIS A 80 -0.04 -37.60 -11.28
N TYR A 81 0.71 -38.04 -10.28
CA TYR A 81 1.63 -37.20 -9.51
C TYR A 81 3.08 -37.59 -9.79
N SER A 82 3.98 -36.61 -9.80
CA SER A 82 5.41 -36.85 -9.72
C SER A 82 5.82 -37.24 -8.30
N GLU A 83 7.07 -37.68 -8.15
CA GLU A 83 7.72 -37.70 -6.85
C GLU A 83 7.80 -36.28 -6.27
N PRO A 84 7.73 -36.12 -4.93
CA PRO A 84 7.92 -34.83 -4.29
C PRO A 84 9.36 -34.31 -4.43
N PHE A 85 9.51 -32.99 -4.54
CA PHE A 85 10.78 -32.29 -4.53
C PHE A 85 10.71 -31.07 -3.59
N VAL A 86 11.87 -30.60 -3.11
CA VAL A 86 11.93 -29.55 -2.08
C VAL A 86 12.50 -28.27 -2.66
N VAL A 87 11.77 -27.16 -2.45
CA VAL A 87 12.21 -25.80 -2.82
C VAL A 87 11.78 -24.84 -1.72
N GLY A 88 12.69 -23.98 -1.25
CA GLY A 88 12.39 -23.06 -0.15
C GLY A 88 12.04 -23.73 1.17
N GLY A 89 12.45 -25.00 1.37
CA GLY A 89 12.05 -25.81 2.52
C GLY A 89 10.65 -26.45 2.43
N PHE A 90 9.91 -26.21 1.35
CA PHE A 90 8.57 -26.76 1.14
C PHE A 90 8.57 -27.93 0.15
N LYS A 91 7.69 -28.91 0.38
CA LYS A 91 7.52 -30.07 -0.50
C LYS A 91 6.49 -29.78 -1.59
N TRP A 92 6.94 -29.84 -2.83
CA TRP A 92 6.16 -29.64 -4.05
C TRP A 92 6.09 -30.94 -4.84
N ARG A 93 5.09 -31.08 -5.71
CA ARG A 93 5.03 -32.13 -6.73
C ARG A 93 4.29 -31.63 -7.96
N VAL A 94 4.55 -32.24 -9.11
CA VAL A 94 3.81 -31.96 -10.34
C VAL A 94 2.59 -32.87 -10.38
N LEU A 95 1.43 -32.29 -10.69
CA LEU A 95 0.16 -32.99 -10.93
C LEU A 95 -0.21 -32.85 -12.40
N ILE A 96 -0.46 -33.96 -13.08
CA ILE A 96 -0.86 -33.98 -14.49
C ILE A 96 -2.19 -34.71 -14.69
N PHE A 97 -2.91 -34.30 -15.73
CA PHE A 97 -4.04 -35.04 -16.30
C PHE A 97 -3.68 -35.40 -17.74
N PRO A 98 -3.14 -36.61 -17.99
CA PRO A 98 -2.57 -36.99 -19.29
C PRO A 98 -3.56 -36.98 -20.46
N LYS A 99 -4.83 -37.23 -20.16
CA LYS A 99 -5.97 -37.22 -21.09
C LYS A 99 -6.91 -36.02 -20.87
N GLY A 100 -6.44 -35.06 -20.08
CA GLY A 100 -7.14 -33.83 -19.74
C GLY A 100 -8.09 -33.87 -18.55
N ASN A 101 -8.29 -32.69 -17.97
CA ASN A 101 -9.17 -32.44 -16.83
C ASN A 101 -10.48 -31.81 -17.30
N ASN A 102 -11.39 -32.64 -17.84
CA ASN A 102 -12.66 -32.22 -18.47
C ASN A 102 -12.49 -31.30 -19.70
N VAL A 103 -11.29 -31.31 -20.29
CA VAL A 103 -10.95 -30.58 -21.53
C VAL A 103 -10.08 -31.48 -22.41
N ASP A 104 -10.04 -31.25 -23.72
CA ASP A 104 -9.22 -32.01 -24.68
C ASP A 104 -7.77 -31.50 -24.74
N HIS A 105 -7.17 -31.27 -23.57
CA HIS A 105 -5.83 -30.72 -23.42
C HIS A 105 -5.08 -31.50 -22.34
N PHE A 106 -3.77 -31.65 -22.49
CA PHE A 106 -2.91 -32.02 -21.39
C PHE A 106 -2.99 -30.93 -20.31
N SER A 107 -3.27 -31.31 -19.07
CA SER A 107 -3.37 -30.39 -17.93
C SER A 107 -2.19 -30.62 -16.99
N MET A 108 -1.64 -29.53 -16.45
CA MET A 108 -0.47 -29.59 -15.58
C MET A 108 -0.54 -28.53 -14.48
N TYR A 109 -0.22 -28.94 -13.26
CA TYR A 109 -0.34 -28.15 -12.03
C TYR A 109 0.89 -28.38 -11.15
N LEU A 110 1.24 -27.37 -10.37
CA LEU A 110 2.10 -27.50 -9.21
C LEU A 110 1.19 -27.75 -7.99
N ASP A 111 1.54 -28.74 -7.18
CA ASP A 111 0.77 -29.13 -5.99
C ASP A 111 1.67 -29.16 -4.75
N VAL A 112 1.09 -28.76 -3.61
CA VAL A 112 1.74 -28.85 -2.31
C VAL A 112 1.66 -30.30 -1.83
N ALA A 113 2.78 -31.04 -1.92
CA ALA A 113 2.80 -32.49 -1.80
C ALA A 113 2.37 -33.02 -0.42
N ASP A 114 2.57 -32.21 0.61
CA ASP A 114 2.25 -32.50 2.02
C ASP A 114 1.01 -31.76 2.53
N SER A 115 0.21 -31.15 1.64
CA SER A 115 -0.93 -30.27 1.99
C SER A 115 -1.88 -30.86 3.04
N VAL A 116 -2.11 -32.16 2.99
CA VAL A 116 -3.00 -32.91 3.91
C VAL A 116 -2.48 -33.01 5.34
N ASN A 117 -1.16 -32.85 5.53
CA ASN A 117 -0.49 -32.97 6.83
C ASN A 117 -0.10 -31.59 7.42
N LEU A 118 -0.40 -30.50 6.72
CA LEU A 118 -0.07 -29.16 7.17
C LEU A 118 -1.10 -28.64 8.19
N PRO A 119 -0.67 -27.83 9.18
CA PRO A 119 -1.55 -27.30 10.20
C PRO A 119 -2.64 -26.42 9.61
N TYR A 120 -3.76 -26.29 10.32
CA TYR A 120 -4.86 -25.43 9.91
C TYR A 120 -4.38 -23.98 9.68
N GLY A 121 -4.83 -23.37 8.58
CA GLY A 121 -4.47 -21.99 8.21
C GLY A 121 -3.11 -21.83 7.49
N TRP A 122 -2.44 -22.92 7.11
CA TRP A 122 -1.19 -22.82 6.35
C TRP A 122 -1.39 -22.08 5.02
N ASN A 123 -0.36 -21.32 4.62
CA ASN A 123 -0.25 -20.78 3.28
C ASN A 123 1.20 -20.88 2.77
N ARG A 124 1.38 -20.94 1.45
CA ARG A 124 2.69 -20.89 0.78
C ARG A 124 2.57 -20.07 -0.49
N TYR A 125 3.49 -19.15 -0.73
CA TYR A 125 3.55 -18.44 -2.00
C TYR A 125 4.71 -18.96 -2.85
N ALA A 126 4.45 -19.14 -4.14
CA ALA A 126 5.50 -19.46 -5.10
C ALA A 126 5.23 -18.77 -6.44
N GLN A 127 6.31 -18.28 -7.05
CA GLN A 127 6.38 -18.04 -8.48
C GLN A 127 6.90 -19.31 -9.13
N PHE A 128 6.27 -19.76 -10.22
CA PHE A 128 6.69 -21.00 -10.86
C PHE A 128 6.37 -21.05 -12.35
N SER A 129 7.14 -21.88 -13.04
CA SER A 129 7.05 -22.14 -14.46
C SER A 129 6.82 -23.64 -14.68
N LEU A 130 5.90 -23.98 -15.56
CA LEU A 130 5.58 -25.36 -15.95
C LEU A 130 5.89 -25.52 -17.45
N ALA A 131 6.61 -26.57 -17.83
CA ALA A 131 7.00 -26.79 -19.22
C ALA A 131 6.79 -28.25 -19.69
N VAL A 132 6.42 -28.40 -20.96
CA VAL A 132 6.49 -29.67 -21.70
C VAL A 132 7.64 -29.57 -22.69
N VAL A 133 8.69 -30.36 -22.47
CA VAL A 133 9.95 -30.29 -23.21
C VAL A 133 9.77 -30.87 -24.60
N ASN A 134 10.22 -30.14 -25.61
CA ASN A 134 10.35 -30.67 -26.95
C ASN A 134 11.66 -31.46 -27.05
N GLN A 135 11.56 -32.78 -27.20
CA GLN A 135 12.69 -33.70 -27.12
C GLN A 135 13.52 -33.77 -28.42
N ILE A 136 13.02 -33.19 -29.52
CA ILE A 136 13.73 -33.13 -30.82
C ILE A 136 14.36 -31.76 -31.02
N HIS A 137 13.62 -30.70 -30.67
CA HIS A 137 13.98 -29.32 -30.92
C HIS A 137 13.71 -28.47 -29.66
N PRO A 138 14.68 -28.35 -28.73
CA PRO A 138 14.48 -27.72 -27.42
C PRO A 138 13.88 -26.31 -27.46
N LYS A 139 14.16 -25.54 -28.53
CA LYS A 139 13.60 -24.19 -28.75
C LYS A 139 12.07 -24.14 -28.87
N TYR A 140 11.42 -25.26 -29.16
CA TYR A 140 9.97 -25.39 -29.25
C TYR A 140 9.34 -25.97 -27.97
N THR A 141 10.10 -26.03 -26.87
CA THR A 141 9.54 -26.35 -25.55
C THR A 141 8.44 -25.35 -25.21
N ILE A 142 7.26 -25.86 -24.82
CA ILE A 142 6.16 -25.00 -24.38
C ILE A 142 6.30 -24.80 -22.88
N ARG A 143 6.36 -23.54 -22.46
CA ARG A 143 6.51 -23.13 -21.06
C ARG A 143 5.42 -22.11 -20.72
N LYS A 144 4.88 -22.19 -19.51
CA LYS A 144 3.94 -21.21 -18.97
C LYS A 144 4.33 -20.83 -17.55
N ASP A 145 4.36 -19.53 -17.29
CA ASP A 145 4.72 -18.95 -16.00
C ASP A 145 3.46 -18.49 -15.26
N THR A 146 3.47 -18.62 -13.93
CA THR A 146 2.41 -18.14 -13.05
C THR A 146 2.94 -17.94 -11.63
N GLN A 147 2.11 -17.36 -10.77
CA GLN A 147 2.35 -17.27 -9.33
C GLN A 147 1.08 -17.57 -8.57
N HIS A 148 1.19 -18.10 -7.36
CA HIS A 148 0.00 -18.41 -6.57
C HIS A 148 0.31 -18.48 -5.07
N GLN A 149 -0.73 -18.22 -4.26
CA GLN A 149 -0.72 -18.42 -2.81
C GLN A 149 -1.52 -19.68 -2.47
N PHE A 150 -0.80 -20.79 -2.37
CA PHE A 150 -1.33 -22.10 -2.03
C PHE A 150 -1.83 -22.14 -0.59
N ASN A 151 -2.93 -22.84 -0.37
CA ASN A 151 -3.55 -23.03 0.93
C ASN A 151 -4.36 -24.33 0.96
N ALA A 152 -5.03 -24.64 2.07
CA ALA A 152 -5.79 -25.88 2.20
C ALA A 152 -6.95 -26.04 1.20
N ARG A 153 -7.53 -24.95 0.68
CA ARG A 153 -8.60 -24.99 -0.33
C ARG A 153 -8.05 -25.09 -1.74
N GLU A 154 -6.92 -24.43 -1.98
CA GLU A 154 -6.23 -24.34 -3.27
C GLU A 154 -4.81 -24.88 -3.11
N SER A 155 -4.70 -26.20 -2.90
CA SER A 155 -3.40 -26.85 -2.68
C SER A 155 -2.61 -27.06 -3.97
N ASP A 156 -3.30 -27.00 -5.11
CA ASP A 156 -2.72 -27.07 -6.44
C ASP A 156 -3.13 -25.89 -7.31
N TRP A 157 -2.24 -25.48 -8.21
CA TRP A 157 -2.46 -24.39 -9.15
C TRP A 157 -1.69 -24.61 -10.44
N GLY A 158 -2.26 -24.20 -11.57
CA GLY A 158 -1.65 -24.40 -12.88
C GLY A 158 -2.64 -24.22 -14.02
N PHE A 159 -2.51 -25.06 -15.04
CA PHE A 159 -3.16 -24.85 -16.33
C PHE A 159 -3.98 -26.08 -16.73
N THR A 160 -5.30 -25.95 -16.63
CA THR A 160 -6.26 -26.95 -17.13
C THR A 160 -6.08 -27.18 -18.63
N SER A 161 -5.86 -26.11 -19.41
CA SER A 161 -5.53 -26.18 -20.83
C SER A 161 -4.05 -25.85 -21.06
N PHE A 162 -3.14 -26.76 -20.69
CA PHE A 162 -1.70 -26.52 -20.88
C PHE A 162 -1.31 -26.63 -22.37
N MET A 163 -1.57 -27.79 -23.00
CA MET A 163 -1.25 -28.07 -24.41
C MET A 163 -2.36 -28.93 -25.03
N PRO A 164 -2.80 -28.68 -26.28
CA PRO A 164 -3.76 -29.56 -26.96
C PRO A 164 -3.24 -31.00 -27.04
N LEU A 165 -4.11 -31.99 -26.79
CA LEU A 165 -3.69 -33.40 -26.89
C LEU A 165 -3.27 -33.76 -28.32
N SER A 166 -3.93 -33.19 -29.33
CA SER A 166 -3.53 -33.34 -30.74
C SER A 166 -2.06 -32.99 -30.98
N ASP A 167 -1.56 -31.95 -30.30
CA ASP A 167 -0.20 -31.46 -30.47
C ASP A 167 0.80 -32.33 -29.70
N LEU A 168 0.42 -32.77 -28.50
CA LEU A 168 1.24 -33.63 -27.66
C LEU A 168 1.49 -35.00 -28.32
N TYR A 169 0.44 -35.59 -28.92
CA TYR A 169 0.48 -36.92 -29.53
C TYR A 169 0.95 -36.92 -30.99
N ASP A 170 1.14 -35.76 -31.63
CA ASP A 170 1.68 -35.68 -33.00
C ASP A 170 3.18 -36.04 -32.99
N PRO A 171 3.59 -37.17 -33.61
CA PRO A 171 4.99 -37.61 -33.61
C PRO A 171 5.93 -36.62 -34.28
N SER A 172 5.43 -35.77 -35.19
CA SER A 172 6.23 -34.75 -35.88
C SER A 172 6.58 -33.56 -34.98
N ARG A 173 5.84 -33.35 -33.88
CA ARG A 173 6.03 -32.22 -32.98
C ARG A 173 7.06 -32.46 -31.88
N GLY A 174 7.40 -33.72 -31.59
CA GLY A 174 8.55 -34.07 -30.74
C GLY A 174 8.34 -33.97 -29.23
N TYR A 175 7.09 -33.90 -28.75
CA TYR A 175 6.80 -33.88 -27.31
C TYR A 175 6.67 -35.28 -26.71
N LEU A 176 6.02 -36.22 -27.43
CA LEU A 176 5.97 -37.64 -27.11
C LEU A 176 6.97 -38.39 -28.00
N VAL A 177 8.08 -38.85 -27.40
CA VAL A 177 9.15 -39.58 -28.11
C VAL A 177 9.42 -40.89 -27.38
N ASN A 178 9.42 -42.01 -28.12
CA ASN A 178 9.60 -43.35 -27.55
C ASN A 178 8.65 -43.67 -26.39
N ASP A 179 7.39 -43.24 -26.51
CA ASP A 179 6.35 -43.37 -25.45
C ASP A 179 6.70 -42.66 -24.13
N THR A 180 7.53 -41.62 -24.22
CA THR A 180 7.99 -40.83 -23.07
C THR A 180 7.65 -39.35 -23.27
N VAL A 181 7.15 -38.70 -22.22
CA VAL A 181 6.95 -37.24 -22.15
C VAL A 181 7.84 -36.68 -21.04
N VAL A 182 8.55 -35.59 -21.30
CA VAL A 182 9.38 -34.91 -20.30
C VAL A 182 8.73 -33.57 -19.94
N VAL A 183 8.47 -33.38 -18.64
CA VAL A 183 7.93 -32.13 -18.10
C VAL A 183 8.91 -31.51 -17.10
N GLU A 184 8.89 -30.19 -17.01
CA GLU A 184 9.70 -29.45 -16.04
C GLU A 184 8.81 -28.54 -15.19
N ALA A 185 9.19 -28.39 -13.91
CA ALA A 185 8.66 -27.41 -12.99
C ALA A 185 9.82 -26.60 -12.42
N GLU A 186 9.85 -25.30 -12.70
CA GLU A 186 10.81 -24.38 -12.11
C GLU A 186 10.08 -23.55 -11.06
N VAL A 187 10.47 -23.71 -9.80
CA VAL A 187 9.78 -23.08 -8.67
C VAL A 187 10.75 -22.12 -8.01
N ALA A 188 10.31 -20.88 -7.86
CA ALA A 188 10.97 -19.84 -7.08
C ALA A 188 10.11 -19.59 -5.83
N VAL A 189 10.58 -20.14 -4.72
CA VAL A 189 9.97 -19.85 -3.42
C VAL A 189 10.71 -18.65 -2.86
N ARG A 190 10.06 -17.50 -2.90
CA ARG A 190 10.44 -16.43 -1.99
C ARG A 190 10.05 -16.93 -0.60
N ARG A 191 10.99 -16.90 0.36
CA ARG A 191 10.64 -16.98 1.77
C ARG A 191 9.63 -15.87 2.01
N MET A 192 8.34 -16.19 1.97
CA MET A 192 7.34 -15.30 2.48
C MET A 192 7.67 -15.24 3.95
N VAL A 193 8.21 -14.10 4.40
CA VAL A 193 8.59 -13.98 5.80
C VAL A 193 7.34 -14.29 6.59
N ASP A 194 7.43 -15.34 7.42
CA ASP A 194 6.30 -15.95 8.10
C ASP A 194 5.44 -14.82 8.65
N TYR A 195 4.20 -14.68 8.17
CA TYR A 195 3.39 -13.50 8.47
C TYR A 195 3.28 -13.27 9.99
N TRP A 196 3.33 -14.37 10.75
CA TRP A 196 3.28 -14.42 12.20
C TRP A 196 4.61 -14.16 12.92
N THR A 197 5.75 -14.29 12.25
CA THR A 197 7.09 -14.06 12.86
C THR A 197 7.85 -12.88 12.25
N TYR A 198 7.27 -12.21 11.25
CA TYR A 198 7.87 -11.02 10.66
C TYR A 198 7.92 -9.87 11.68
N ASP A 199 9.13 -9.58 12.14
CA ASP A 199 9.42 -8.46 13.01
C ASP A 199 9.73 -7.22 12.17
N SER A 200 8.73 -6.34 12.01
CA SER A 200 8.86 -5.09 11.27
C SER A 200 10.02 -4.24 11.77
N LYS A 201 10.22 -4.17 13.12
CA LYS A 201 11.27 -3.35 13.73
C LYS A 201 12.64 -3.88 13.37
N LYS A 202 12.85 -5.20 13.49
CA LYS A 202 14.12 -5.84 13.18
C LYS A 202 14.49 -5.72 11.69
N GLU A 203 13.52 -5.91 10.80
CA GLU A 203 13.78 -5.95 9.35
C GLU A 203 13.90 -4.56 8.72
N THR A 204 13.20 -3.57 9.28
CA THR A 204 13.09 -2.22 8.67
C THR A 204 13.56 -1.07 9.55
N GLY A 205 13.60 -1.25 10.87
CA GLY A 205 13.80 -0.20 11.87
C GLY A 205 12.50 0.48 12.33
N TYR A 206 11.37 0.16 11.70
CA TYR A 206 10.08 0.82 11.92
C TYR A 206 9.00 -0.18 12.33
N VAL A 207 7.98 0.30 13.04
CA VAL A 207 6.81 -0.49 13.44
C VAL A 207 5.53 0.02 12.76
N GLY A 208 4.58 -0.90 12.60
CA GLY A 208 3.28 -0.62 12.03
C GLY A 208 2.26 -0.11 13.05
N LEU A 209 1.04 0.13 12.57
CA LEU A 209 -0.14 0.51 13.35
C LEU A 209 -1.19 -0.59 13.29
N LYS A 210 -1.79 -0.92 14.44
CA LYS A 210 -2.87 -1.91 14.50
C LYS A 210 -4.12 -1.37 13.80
N ASN A 211 -4.68 -2.16 12.89
CA ASN A 211 -5.94 -1.84 12.26
C ASN A 211 -7.10 -2.17 13.21
N GLN A 212 -7.96 -1.20 13.48
CA GLN A 212 -9.15 -1.40 14.33
C GLN A 212 -10.36 -1.94 13.56
N GLY A 213 -10.17 -2.32 12.28
CA GLY A 213 -11.19 -2.86 11.39
C GLY A 213 -11.13 -2.16 10.03
N ALA A 214 -11.52 -0.88 10.01
CA ALA A 214 -11.55 -0.07 8.78
C ALA A 214 -10.67 1.18 8.87
N THR A 215 -9.71 1.24 9.80
CA THR A 215 -8.93 2.45 10.08
C THR A 215 -7.63 2.57 9.28
N CYS A 216 -7.50 1.81 8.18
CA CYS A 216 -6.29 1.79 7.35
C CYS A 216 -5.99 3.16 6.72
N TYR A 217 -7.01 3.95 6.36
CA TYR A 217 -6.84 5.33 5.89
C TYR A 217 -6.13 6.19 6.93
N MET A 218 -6.58 6.14 8.18
CA MET A 218 -5.96 6.85 9.31
C MET A 218 -4.54 6.36 9.58
N ASN A 219 -4.31 5.05 9.54
CA ASN A 219 -2.97 4.49 9.75
C ASN A 219 -1.98 4.97 8.68
N SER A 220 -2.38 4.97 7.40
CA SER A 220 -1.54 5.43 6.29
C SER A 220 -1.18 6.92 6.41
N LEU A 221 -2.14 7.75 6.84
CA LEU A 221 -1.92 9.18 7.08
C LEU A 221 -1.02 9.42 8.29
N LEU A 222 -1.27 8.76 9.42
CA LEU A 222 -0.48 8.91 10.64
C LEU A 222 0.97 8.49 10.43
N GLN A 223 1.20 7.40 9.70
CA GLN A 223 2.56 6.99 9.31
C GLN A 223 3.22 8.05 8.44
N THR A 224 2.49 8.63 7.48
CA THR A 224 3.02 9.70 6.61
C THR A 224 3.44 10.93 7.42
N LEU A 225 2.56 11.42 8.31
CA LEU A 225 2.82 12.59 9.15
C LEU A 225 3.92 12.33 10.19
N TYR A 226 3.96 11.15 10.80
CA TYR A 226 5.00 10.76 11.76
C TYR A 226 6.41 10.77 11.14
N HIS A 227 6.51 10.39 9.87
CA HIS A 227 7.77 10.39 9.11
C HIS A 227 8.14 11.76 8.52
N ILE A 228 7.46 12.84 8.93
CA ILE A 228 7.88 14.23 8.76
C ILE A 228 8.47 14.69 10.11
N PRO A 229 9.81 14.64 10.31
CA PRO A 229 10.42 14.85 11.61
C PRO A 229 10.10 16.19 12.28
N TYR A 230 10.02 17.27 11.50
CA TYR A 230 9.63 18.59 12.02
C TYR A 230 8.20 18.58 12.58
N PHE A 231 7.25 17.94 11.89
CA PHE A 231 5.88 17.77 12.37
C PHE A 231 5.86 16.95 13.66
N ARG A 232 6.57 15.81 13.69
CA ARG A 232 6.70 14.96 14.88
C ARG A 232 7.27 15.74 16.08
N LYS A 233 8.30 16.54 15.86
CA LYS A 233 8.91 17.39 16.88
C LYS A 233 7.94 18.43 17.42
N ALA A 234 7.16 19.07 16.54
CA ALA A 234 6.13 20.02 16.95
C ALA A 234 5.05 19.35 17.81
N VAL A 235 4.62 18.15 17.45
CA VAL A 235 3.68 17.36 18.26
C VAL A 235 4.24 17.08 19.65
N TYR A 236 5.52 16.72 19.79
CA TYR A 236 6.13 16.50 21.12
C TYR A 236 6.22 17.77 21.98
N HIS A 237 6.32 18.95 21.37
CA HIS A 237 6.37 20.22 22.08
C HIS A 237 4.99 20.84 22.39
N MET A 238 3.90 20.19 22.00
CA MET A 238 2.56 20.62 22.40
C MET A 238 2.37 20.49 23.92
N PRO A 239 1.73 21.47 24.58
CA PRO A 239 1.56 21.47 26.03
C PRO A 239 0.58 20.39 26.44
N THR A 240 1.09 19.37 27.14
CA THR A 240 0.31 18.33 27.82
C THR A 240 0.87 18.12 29.21
N THR A 241 0.04 17.62 30.12
CA THR A 241 0.39 17.37 31.52
C THR A 241 0.13 15.91 31.90
N GLU A 242 0.75 15.45 32.99
CA GLU A 242 0.50 14.12 33.58
C GLU A 242 -0.96 13.90 34.03
N ASN A 243 -1.73 14.99 34.22
CA ASN A 243 -3.14 14.92 34.63
C ASN A 243 -4.09 14.74 33.43
N ASP A 244 -3.60 14.93 32.21
CA ASP A 244 -4.42 14.76 31.02
C ASP A 244 -4.64 13.27 30.73
N MET A 245 -5.86 12.90 30.34
CA MET A 245 -6.16 11.56 29.88
C MET A 245 -6.00 11.50 28.35
N PRO A 246 -5.21 10.57 27.79
CA PRO A 246 -5.01 10.51 26.34
C PRO A 246 -6.34 10.40 25.56
N SER A 247 -7.27 9.58 26.05
CA SER A 247 -8.60 9.43 25.43
C SER A 247 -9.47 10.70 25.41
N GLY A 248 -9.11 11.76 26.16
CA GLY A 248 -9.78 13.05 26.15
C GLY A 248 -8.95 14.21 25.56
N SER A 249 -7.71 13.94 25.15
CA SER A 249 -6.76 14.94 24.67
C SER A 249 -6.07 14.44 23.39
N ILE A 250 -6.50 14.98 22.24
CA ILE A 250 -5.86 14.70 20.94
C ILE A 250 -4.35 14.95 20.98
N PRO A 251 -3.85 16.07 21.56
CA PRO A 251 -2.43 16.27 21.79
C PRO A 251 -1.72 15.09 22.46
N LEU A 252 -2.23 14.66 23.62
CA LEU A 252 -1.59 13.62 24.41
C LEU A 252 -1.71 12.25 23.74
N ALA A 253 -2.85 11.95 23.11
CA ALA A 253 -3.03 10.71 22.35
C ALA A 253 -2.05 10.60 21.19
N LEU A 254 -1.85 11.70 20.45
CA LEU A 254 -0.92 11.73 19.32
C LEU A 254 0.54 11.67 19.79
N GLN A 255 0.89 12.38 20.86
CA GLN A 255 2.21 12.29 21.49
C GLN A 255 2.52 10.87 21.96
N SER A 256 1.59 10.22 22.69
CA SER A 256 1.75 8.83 23.14
C SER A 256 1.89 7.87 21.97
N LEU A 257 1.12 8.07 20.89
CA LEU A 257 1.23 7.27 19.68
C LEU A 257 2.60 7.42 19.02
N PHE A 258 3.07 8.65 18.84
CA PHE A 258 4.36 8.94 18.20
C PHE A 258 5.52 8.42 19.04
N TYR A 259 5.46 8.57 20.37
CA TYR A 259 6.43 7.97 21.29
C TYR A 259 6.50 6.44 21.12
N LYS A 260 5.34 5.76 21.13
CA LYS A 260 5.28 4.30 20.92
C LYS A 260 5.79 3.90 19.53
N LEU A 261 5.49 4.66 18.47
CA LEU A 261 6.04 4.38 17.12
C LEU A 261 7.57 4.49 17.09
N GLN A 262 8.16 5.38 17.88
CA GLN A 262 9.62 5.57 17.93
C GLN A 262 10.33 4.45 18.71
N TYR A 263 9.80 4.09 19.88
CA TYR A 263 10.50 3.24 20.85
C TYR A 263 9.95 1.82 20.99
N SER A 264 8.74 1.52 20.54
CA SER A 264 8.21 0.16 20.60
C SER A 264 8.86 -0.75 19.56
N ASP A 265 8.98 -2.02 19.91
CA ASP A 265 9.36 -3.10 18.99
C ASP A 265 8.15 -3.74 18.28
N ASN A 266 6.92 -3.42 18.72
CA ASN A 266 5.69 -4.03 18.21
C ASN A 266 4.76 -3.01 17.54
N SER A 267 3.78 -3.50 16.77
CA SER A 267 2.74 -2.67 16.17
C SER A 267 1.95 -1.90 17.24
N VAL A 268 1.67 -0.62 16.97
CA VAL A 268 1.08 0.29 17.96
C VAL A 268 -0.42 0.45 17.75
N ALA A 269 -1.21 0.38 18.82
CA ALA A 269 -2.65 0.58 18.75
C ALA A 269 -3.03 2.07 18.65
N THR A 270 -4.01 2.39 17.81
CA THR A 270 -4.53 3.76 17.62
C THR A 270 -5.81 4.07 18.40
N LYS A 271 -6.21 3.18 19.32
CA LYS A 271 -7.50 3.23 20.04
C LYS A 271 -7.70 4.48 20.91
N GLU A 272 -6.64 5.01 21.50
CA GLU A 272 -6.75 6.22 22.32
C GLU A 272 -6.93 7.48 21.47
N LEU A 273 -6.30 7.50 20.30
CA LEU A 273 -6.43 8.59 19.35
C LEU A 273 -7.84 8.65 18.76
N THR A 274 -8.40 7.53 18.32
CA THR A 274 -9.79 7.50 17.81
C THR A 274 -10.79 7.93 18.88
N LYS A 275 -10.62 7.47 20.12
CA LYS A 275 -11.43 7.95 21.26
C LYS A 275 -11.31 9.45 21.49
N SER A 276 -10.10 10.01 21.38
CA SER A 276 -9.87 11.46 21.58
C SER A 276 -10.55 12.32 20.51
N PHE A 277 -10.81 11.78 19.31
CA PHE A 277 -11.61 12.44 18.29
C PHE A 277 -13.12 12.42 18.58
N GLY A 278 -13.56 11.66 19.58
CA GLY A 278 -14.96 11.41 19.86
C GLY A 278 -15.57 10.34 18.97
N TRP A 279 -14.76 9.59 18.22
CA TRP A 279 -15.25 8.50 17.38
C TRP A 279 -15.64 7.31 18.25
N ASP A 280 -16.86 6.83 18.04
CA ASP A 280 -17.28 5.59 18.66
C ASP A 280 -16.77 4.36 17.86
N THR A 281 -17.22 3.18 18.27
CA THR A 281 -16.84 1.95 17.55
C THR A 281 -17.43 1.91 16.13
N TYR A 282 -18.61 2.48 15.91
CA TYR A 282 -19.26 2.52 14.60
C TYR A 282 -18.52 3.44 13.63
N ASP A 283 -18.12 4.64 14.09
CA ASP A 283 -17.31 5.57 13.30
C ASP A 283 -15.97 4.94 12.88
N SER A 284 -15.37 4.13 13.76
CA SER A 284 -14.11 3.41 13.48
C SER A 284 -14.26 2.34 12.38
N PHE A 285 -15.48 1.89 12.08
CA PHE A 285 -15.79 0.97 10.98
C PHE A 285 -16.22 1.68 9.68
N MET A 286 -16.46 3.00 9.71
CA MET A 286 -16.73 3.77 8.51
C MET A 286 -15.43 4.12 7.79
N GLN A 287 -15.35 3.80 6.49
CA GLN A 287 -14.25 4.23 5.64
C GLN A 287 -14.41 5.71 5.36
N HIS A 288 -13.51 6.53 5.90
CA HIS A 288 -13.44 7.95 5.62
C HIS A 288 -12.44 8.24 4.49
N ASP A 289 -12.65 9.36 3.82
CA ASP A 289 -11.67 9.89 2.87
C ASP A 289 -10.40 10.34 3.64
N VAL A 290 -9.22 9.92 3.17
CA VAL A 290 -7.97 10.29 3.84
C VAL A 290 -7.73 11.80 3.86
N GLN A 291 -8.21 12.52 2.84
CA GLN A 291 -8.06 13.97 2.75
C GLN A 291 -8.98 14.69 3.75
N GLU A 292 -10.22 14.20 3.91
CA GLU A 292 -11.13 14.73 4.91
C GLU A 292 -10.55 14.56 6.32
N LEU A 293 -10.04 13.35 6.63
CA LEU A 293 -9.37 13.10 7.89
C LEU A 293 -8.16 14.02 8.08
N ASN A 294 -7.31 14.18 7.06
CA ASN A 294 -6.14 15.03 7.13
C ASN A 294 -6.50 16.47 7.47
N ARG A 295 -7.52 17.02 6.81
CA ARG A 295 -7.98 18.38 7.09
C ARG A 295 -8.52 18.53 8.52
N VAL A 296 -9.36 17.60 8.97
CA VAL A 296 -9.90 17.60 10.34
C VAL A 296 -8.79 17.45 11.39
N LEU A 297 -7.80 16.59 11.13
CA LEU A 297 -6.66 16.39 12.00
C LEU A 297 -5.81 17.67 12.11
N CYS A 298 -5.45 18.27 10.97
CA CYS A 298 -4.68 19.51 10.92
C CYS A 298 -5.40 20.65 11.63
N GLU A 299 -6.69 20.86 11.36
CA GLU A 299 -7.50 21.92 12.00
C GLU A 299 -7.56 21.74 13.52
N LYS A 300 -7.85 20.51 13.99
CA LYS A 300 -7.90 20.22 15.43
C LYS A 300 -6.54 20.36 16.11
N LEU A 301 -5.44 20.04 15.43
CA LEU A 301 -4.10 20.24 15.97
C LEU A 301 -3.73 21.72 16.02
N GLU A 302 -4.04 22.48 14.97
CA GLU A 302 -3.77 23.91 14.91
C GLU A 302 -4.48 24.65 16.06
N ASP A 303 -5.75 24.34 16.32
CA ASP A 303 -6.50 24.87 17.45
C ASP A 303 -5.87 24.55 18.81
N LYS A 304 -5.20 23.40 18.94
CA LYS A 304 -4.49 23.00 20.17
C LYS A 304 -3.06 23.56 20.25
N MET A 305 -2.51 24.02 19.13
CA MET A 305 -1.20 24.67 19.05
C MET A 305 -1.29 26.20 19.24
N LYS A 306 -2.47 26.81 19.08
CA LYS A 306 -2.69 28.25 19.35
C LYS A 306 -2.27 28.63 20.77
N GLU A 307 -1.61 29.78 20.90
CA GLU A 307 -1.07 30.33 22.16
C GLU A 307 0.00 29.43 22.82
N THR A 308 0.67 28.58 22.03
CA THR A 308 1.75 27.70 22.50
C THR A 308 3.07 28.00 21.79
N VAL A 309 4.16 27.38 22.25
CA VAL A 309 5.49 27.52 21.61
C VAL A 309 5.56 26.93 20.19
N VAL A 310 4.56 26.15 19.77
CA VAL A 310 4.46 25.54 18.44
C VAL A 310 3.31 26.11 17.61
N GLU A 311 2.76 27.26 18.01
CA GLU A 311 1.75 27.98 17.23
C GLU A 311 2.23 28.23 15.79
N GLY A 312 1.31 28.09 14.83
CA GLY A 312 1.58 28.28 13.40
C GLY A 312 2.41 27.17 12.75
N THR A 313 2.73 26.07 13.45
CA THR A 313 3.53 24.98 12.83
C THR A 313 2.80 24.33 11.64
N ILE A 314 1.48 24.11 11.76
CA ILE A 314 0.67 23.50 10.69
C ILE A 314 0.66 24.42 9.46
N GLU A 315 0.38 25.72 9.66
CA GLU A 315 0.43 26.76 8.62
C GLU A 315 1.81 26.78 7.95
N GLN A 316 2.89 26.89 8.74
CA GLN A 316 4.27 26.94 8.21
C GLN A 316 4.69 25.71 7.41
N LEU A 317 4.11 24.54 7.67
CA LEU A 317 4.45 23.30 6.97
C LEU A 317 3.62 23.07 5.71
N PHE A 318 2.32 23.32 5.79
CA PHE A 318 1.34 22.81 4.82
C PHE A 318 0.54 23.91 4.12
N GLU A 319 0.52 25.15 4.63
CA GLU A 319 -0.22 26.24 3.99
C GLU A 319 0.51 26.79 2.76
N GLY A 320 -0.20 26.86 1.65
CA GLY A 320 0.15 27.68 0.49
C GLY A 320 -1.01 28.60 0.13
N HIS A 321 -0.77 29.49 -0.84
CA HIS A 321 -1.77 30.46 -1.25
C HIS A 321 -1.96 30.51 -2.76
N HIS A 322 -3.21 30.71 -3.19
CA HIS A 322 -3.55 31.00 -4.58
C HIS A 322 -4.45 32.23 -4.70
N ILE A 323 -4.46 32.83 -5.89
CA ILE A 323 -5.40 33.86 -6.28
C ILE A 323 -6.38 33.25 -7.28
N ASN A 324 -7.65 33.30 -6.94
CA ASN A 324 -8.73 33.18 -7.92
C ASN A 324 -8.94 34.54 -8.54
N TYR A 325 -8.84 34.65 -9.86
CA TYR A 325 -9.10 35.89 -10.57
C TYR A 325 -10.27 35.73 -11.53
N ILE A 326 -11.04 36.80 -11.68
CA ILE A 326 -12.08 36.95 -12.68
C ILE A 326 -11.84 38.28 -13.37
N GLU A 327 -11.66 38.23 -14.69
CA GLU A 327 -11.43 39.40 -15.54
C GLU A 327 -12.53 39.48 -16.60
N CYS A 328 -13.30 40.56 -16.60
CA CYS A 328 -14.33 40.76 -17.62
C CYS A 328 -13.70 41.07 -18.99
N ILE A 329 -14.32 40.57 -20.06
CA ILE A 329 -13.78 40.72 -21.41
C ILE A 329 -14.17 42.06 -22.03
N ASN A 330 -15.41 42.50 -21.79
CA ASN A 330 -16.01 43.66 -22.48
C ASN A 330 -16.02 44.94 -21.63
N VAL A 331 -15.64 44.84 -20.35
CA VAL A 331 -15.59 45.96 -19.40
C VAL A 331 -14.33 45.86 -18.57
N ASP A 332 -13.80 47.00 -18.15
CA ASP A 332 -12.64 47.09 -17.26
C ASP A 332 -13.07 46.78 -15.81
N TYR A 333 -13.26 45.49 -15.54
CA TYR A 333 -13.57 44.98 -14.21
C TYR A 333 -12.77 43.70 -13.96
N LYS A 334 -12.03 43.70 -12.85
CA LYS A 334 -11.26 42.55 -12.36
C LYS A 334 -11.56 42.33 -10.88
N SER A 335 -11.78 41.09 -10.51
CA SER A 335 -11.93 40.65 -9.13
C SER A 335 -10.86 39.60 -8.83
N ASN A 336 -10.12 39.80 -7.73
CA ASN A 336 -9.12 38.86 -7.26
C ASN A 336 -9.47 38.46 -5.83
N ARG A 337 -9.46 37.16 -5.53
CA ARG A 337 -9.63 36.62 -4.19
C ARG A 337 -8.44 35.74 -3.84
N LYS A 338 -7.66 36.17 -2.84
CA LYS A 338 -6.61 35.34 -2.24
C LYS A 338 -7.25 34.31 -1.32
N GLU A 339 -6.81 33.07 -1.42
CA GLU A 339 -7.24 31.96 -0.57
C GLU A 339 -6.01 31.15 -0.15
N SER A 340 -6.13 30.51 1.02
CA SER A 340 -5.16 29.55 1.53
C SER A 340 -5.61 28.12 1.20
N PHE A 341 -4.65 27.22 1.05
CA PHE A 341 -4.87 25.79 0.90
C PHE A 341 -3.83 25.00 1.71
N TYR A 342 -4.23 23.83 2.21
CA TYR A 342 -3.34 22.90 2.92
C TYR A 342 -3.06 21.63 2.08
N ASP A 343 -3.92 21.38 1.10
CA ASP A 343 -3.80 20.31 0.11
C ASP A 343 -4.35 20.79 -1.24
N LEU A 344 -3.85 20.20 -2.32
CA LEU A 344 -4.35 20.44 -3.67
C LEU A 344 -5.03 19.20 -4.21
N GLN A 345 -6.26 19.37 -4.68
CA GLN A 345 -7.03 18.30 -5.31
C GLN A 345 -6.82 18.34 -6.82
N LEU A 346 -6.06 17.38 -7.33
CA LEU A 346 -5.69 17.28 -8.73
C LEU A 346 -6.61 16.34 -9.49
N ASP A 347 -7.11 16.80 -10.63
CA ASP A 347 -7.91 15.98 -11.53
C ASP A 347 -7.04 14.88 -12.15
N VAL A 348 -7.48 13.62 -12.03
CA VAL A 348 -6.80 12.47 -12.66
C VAL A 348 -7.38 12.16 -14.03
N LYS A 349 -8.71 12.20 -14.16
CA LYS A 349 -9.39 11.86 -15.41
C LYS A 349 -9.03 12.86 -16.51
N GLY A 350 -8.51 12.33 -17.61
CA GLY A 350 -8.03 13.10 -18.75
C GLY A 350 -6.64 13.72 -18.59
N CYS A 351 -5.95 13.47 -17.46
CA CYS A 351 -4.59 13.93 -17.21
C CYS A 351 -3.64 12.72 -17.18
N SER A 352 -2.56 12.76 -17.97
CA SER A 352 -1.57 11.66 -18.02
C SER A 352 -0.68 11.62 -16.79
N ASP A 353 -0.46 12.77 -16.16
CA ASP A 353 0.51 12.97 -15.10
C ASP A 353 0.20 14.22 -14.26
N VAL A 354 0.99 14.41 -13.20
CA VAL A 354 0.88 15.57 -12.28
C VAL A 354 0.99 16.90 -13.00
N TYR A 355 1.85 17.04 -14.01
CA TYR A 355 1.99 18.31 -14.72
C TYR A 355 0.76 18.63 -15.56
N ALA A 356 0.19 17.64 -16.24
CA ALA A 356 -1.07 17.80 -16.96
C ALA A 356 -2.21 18.24 -16.03
N SER A 357 -2.25 17.75 -14.79
CA SER A 357 -3.24 18.19 -13.80
C SER A 357 -3.00 19.62 -13.32
N PHE A 358 -1.75 20.04 -13.11
CA PHE A 358 -1.44 21.44 -12.80
C PHE A 358 -1.77 22.38 -13.96
N ASP A 359 -1.49 21.98 -15.20
CA ASP A 359 -1.88 22.71 -16.41
C ASP A 359 -3.38 22.91 -16.48
N LYS A 360 -4.15 21.84 -16.20
CA LYS A 360 -5.61 21.91 -16.10
C LYS A 360 -6.07 22.77 -14.91
N TYR A 361 -5.36 22.73 -13.79
CA TYR A 361 -5.70 23.49 -12.58
C TYR A 361 -5.63 25.01 -12.81
N VAL A 362 -4.64 25.47 -13.60
CA VAL A 362 -4.47 26.88 -13.96
C VAL A 362 -5.13 27.26 -15.30
N GLU A 363 -5.84 26.32 -15.93
CA GLU A 363 -6.53 26.56 -17.20
C GLU A 363 -7.58 27.67 -17.04
N VAL A 364 -7.60 28.60 -17.99
CA VAL A 364 -8.53 29.72 -17.97
C VAL A 364 -9.90 29.27 -18.44
N GLU A 365 -10.85 29.24 -17.52
CA GLU A 365 -12.27 28.99 -17.78
C GLU A 365 -12.92 30.25 -18.37
N ARG A 366 -13.67 30.09 -19.46
CA ARG A 366 -14.48 31.18 -20.02
C ARG A 366 -15.91 31.11 -19.48
N LEU A 367 -16.32 32.18 -18.81
CA LEU A 367 -17.66 32.40 -18.30
C LEU A 367 -18.48 33.12 -19.38
N GLU A 368 -19.21 32.36 -20.18
CA GLU A 368 -20.01 32.83 -21.32
C GLU A 368 -21.43 32.21 -21.26
N GLY A 369 -22.35 32.74 -22.07
CA GLY A 369 -23.72 32.21 -22.17
C GLY A 369 -24.49 32.27 -20.85
N ASP A 370 -25.00 31.14 -20.39
CA ASP A 370 -25.76 31.03 -19.12
C ASP A 370 -24.85 31.13 -17.88
N ASN A 371 -23.53 30.98 -18.06
CA ASN A 371 -22.53 31.03 -16.99
C ASN A 371 -21.84 32.41 -16.87
N LYS A 372 -22.40 33.46 -17.46
CA LYS A 372 -21.86 34.83 -17.37
C LYS A 372 -21.65 35.27 -15.92
N TYR A 373 -20.58 36.02 -15.69
CA TYR A 373 -20.24 36.53 -14.37
C TYR A 373 -21.06 37.77 -14.02
N HIS A 374 -21.60 37.86 -12.81
CA HIS A 374 -22.28 39.06 -12.33
C HIS A 374 -21.26 40.07 -11.78
N ALA A 375 -20.81 40.97 -12.65
CA ALA A 375 -19.85 42.02 -12.33
C ALA A 375 -20.54 43.25 -11.73
N GLU A 376 -20.99 43.16 -10.48
CA GLU A 376 -21.57 44.27 -9.67
C GLU A 376 -22.31 45.35 -10.51
N GLN A 377 -21.65 46.48 -10.79
CA GLN A 377 -22.21 47.65 -11.46
C GLN A 377 -22.48 47.44 -12.97
N TYR A 378 -21.91 46.40 -13.58
CA TYR A 378 -21.98 46.07 -14.99
C TYR A 378 -22.95 44.92 -15.31
N GLY A 379 -23.57 44.30 -14.29
CA GLY A 379 -24.47 43.16 -14.47
C GLY A 379 -23.77 41.92 -15.01
N LEU A 380 -24.47 41.09 -15.79
CA LEU A 380 -23.94 39.86 -16.36
C LEU A 380 -22.96 40.15 -17.51
N GLN A 381 -21.72 39.71 -17.39
CA GLN A 381 -20.63 39.93 -18.32
C GLN A 381 -19.95 38.62 -18.71
N ASP A 382 -19.43 38.57 -19.93
CA ASP A 382 -18.50 37.52 -20.32
C ASP A 382 -17.16 37.77 -19.62
N ALA A 383 -16.61 36.74 -18.97
CA ALA A 383 -15.42 36.87 -18.16
C ALA A 383 -14.49 35.67 -18.33
N LYS A 384 -13.21 35.88 -18.02
CA LYS A 384 -12.20 34.83 -17.86
C LYS A 384 -11.99 34.60 -16.38
N LYS A 385 -12.09 33.35 -15.96
CA LYS A 385 -11.83 32.91 -14.59
C LYS A 385 -10.62 31.98 -14.60
N GLY A 386 -9.75 32.12 -13.63
CA GLY A 386 -8.61 31.23 -13.48
C GLY A 386 -8.01 31.28 -12.08
N VAL A 387 -7.01 30.43 -11.88
CA VAL A 387 -6.27 30.31 -10.62
C VAL A 387 -4.78 30.42 -10.92
N LEU A 388 -4.05 31.17 -10.10
CA LEU A 388 -2.59 31.22 -10.10
C LEU A 388 -2.09 31.13 -8.66
N PHE A 389 -0.96 30.47 -8.46
CA PHE A 389 -0.36 30.27 -7.14
C PHE A 389 0.51 31.47 -6.75
N LEU A 390 0.39 31.94 -5.51
CA LEU A 390 1.27 32.95 -4.95
C LEU A 390 2.52 32.31 -4.36
N ASP A 391 2.32 31.19 -3.66
CA ASP A 391 3.35 30.40 -3.02
C ASP A 391 2.85 28.97 -2.80
N PHE A 392 3.79 28.05 -2.65
CA PHE A 392 3.52 26.67 -2.29
C PHE A 392 4.04 26.39 -0.86
N PRO A 393 3.50 25.38 -0.15
CA PRO A 393 3.99 25.01 1.18
C PRO A 393 5.32 24.26 1.12
N PRO A 394 6.13 24.27 2.20
CA PRO A 394 7.33 23.43 2.30
C PRO A 394 7.04 21.92 2.19
N VAL A 395 5.88 21.47 2.70
CA VAL A 395 5.37 20.11 2.49
C VAL A 395 4.09 20.18 1.66
N LEU A 396 4.19 19.76 0.41
CA LEU A 396 3.10 19.80 -0.55
C LEU A 396 2.31 18.50 -0.54
N GLN A 397 1.01 18.61 -0.26
CA GLN A 397 0.08 17.50 -0.23
C GLN A 397 -0.83 17.54 -1.46
N LEU A 398 -0.78 16.50 -2.29
CA LEU A 398 -1.56 16.39 -3.52
C LEU A 398 -2.54 15.23 -3.41
N GLN A 399 -3.84 15.54 -3.30
CA GLN A 399 -4.90 14.54 -3.39
C GLN A 399 -5.21 14.29 -4.87
N LEU A 400 -5.15 13.03 -5.30
CA LEU A 400 -5.51 12.64 -6.65
C LEU A 400 -6.99 12.30 -6.67
N LYS A 401 -7.81 13.10 -7.38
CA LYS A 401 -9.26 12.89 -7.50
C LYS A 401 -9.58 11.64 -8.32
N ARG A 402 -9.43 10.47 -7.70
CA ARG A 402 -9.74 9.16 -8.27
C ARG A 402 -11.15 8.70 -7.98
N PHE A 403 -12.00 9.54 -7.41
CA PHE A 403 -13.41 9.24 -7.21
C PHE A 403 -14.24 10.34 -7.83
N GLU A 404 -15.18 9.96 -8.70
CA GLU A 404 -16.13 10.87 -9.30
C GLU A 404 -17.50 10.20 -9.39
N TYR A 405 -18.53 11.01 -9.54
CA TYR A 405 -19.88 10.52 -9.81
C TYR A 405 -20.08 10.35 -11.31
N ASP A 406 -20.39 9.13 -11.76
CA ASP A 406 -20.73 8.82 -13.14
C ASP A 406 -22.22 9.04 -13.36
N TYR A 407 -22.58 10.19 -13.96
CA TYR A 407 -23.96 10.56 -14.27
C TYR A 407 -24.68 9.55 -15.18
N MET A 408 -23.95 8.82 -16.04
CA MET A 408 -24.56 7.84 -16.95
C MET A 408 -24.91 6.54 -16.22
N ARG A 409 -24.14 6.19 -15.19
CA ARG A 409 -24.35 5.00 -14.37
C ARG A 409 -25.11 5.26 -13.07
N ASP A 410 -25.37 6.54 -12.75
CA ASP A 410 -25.98 6.98 -11.49
C ASP A 410 -25.27 6.39 -10.27
N THR A 411 -23.94 6.40 -10.29
CA THR A 411 -23.13 5.78 -9.24
C THR A 411 -21.76 6.43 -9.12
N MET A 412 -21.18 6.35 -7.93
CA MET A 412 -19.79 6.73 -7.71
C MET A 412 -18.87 5.69 -8.34
N VAL A 413 -17.82 6.13 -9.01
CA VAL A 413 -16.82 5.26 -9.65
C VAL A 413 -15.41 5.66 -9.23
N LYS A 414 -14.52 4.66 -9.17
CA LYS A 414 -13.08 4.89 -8.99
C LYS A 414 -12.39 4.99 -10.35
N ILE A 415 -11.66 6.08 -10.58
CA ILE A 415 -10.82 6.31 -11.75
C ILE A 415 -9.49 5.57 -11.54
N ASN A 416 -9.36 4.43 -12.21
CA ASN A 416 -8.15 3.61 -12.19
C ASN A 416 -7.21 3.90 -13.38
N ASP A 417 -7.43 4.99 -14.12
CA ASP A 417 -6.60 5.38 -15.24
C ASP A 417 -5.13 5.55 -14.83
N ARG A 418 -4.22 5.29 -15.80
CA ARG A 418 -2.79 5.50 -15.59
C ARG A 418 -2.53 6.99 -15.40
N TYR A 419 -1.84 7.32 -14.31
CA TYR A 419 -1.51 8.67 -13.92
C TYR A 419 -0.11 8.69 -13.30
N GLU A 420 0.81 9.38 -13.94
CA GLU A 420 2.22 9.38 -13.54
C GLU A 420 2.55 10.55 -12.61
N PHE A 421 3.42 10.28 -11.65
CA PHE A 421 3.96 11.30 -10.76
C PHE A 421 5.47 11.08 -10.62
N PRO A 422 6.27 12.15 -10.72
CA PRO A 422 7.73 12.02 -10.74
C PRO A 422 8.32 11.93 -9.33
N LEU A 423 9.54 11.39 -9.22
CA LEU A 423 10.29 11.44 -7.97
C LEU A 423 10.69 12.88 -7.58
N GLN A 424 10.93 13.71 -8.60
CA GLN A 424 11.25 15.14 -8.51
C GLN A 424 10.17 15.94 -9.23
N LEU A 425 9.41 16.74 -8.50
CA LEU A 425 8.36 17.59 -9.03
C LEU A 425 8.84 19.03 -9.10
N ASP A 426 8.91 19.57 -10.31
CA ASP A 426 9.35 20.93 -10.57
C ASP A 426 8.16 21.83 -10.92
N LEU A 427 7.70 22.63 -9.95
CA LEU A 427 6.58 23.56 -10.16
C LEU A 427 6.99 24.93 -10.71
N ASP A 428 8.30 25.23 -10.80
CA ASP A 428 8.77 26.44 -11.51
C ASP A 428 9.18 26.15 -12.95
N ARG A 429 8.96 24.93 -13.44
CA ARG A 429 9.18 24.59 -14.85
C ARG A 429 8.41 25.55 -15.76
N ASP A 430 8.87 25.67 -16.99
CA ASP A 430 8.22 26.51 -18.01
C ASP A 430 8.04 27.98 -17.53
N ASP A 431 9.09 28.54 -16.91
CA ASP A 431 9.17 29.91 -16.38
C ASP A 431 8.18 30.22 -15.24
N GLY A 432 7.88 29.21 -14.41
CA GLY A 432 6.94 29.33 -13.30
C GLY A 432 5.53 29.68 -13.77
N LYS A 433 5.07 29.02 -14.85
CA LYS A 433 3.75 29.28 -15.46
C LYS A 433 2.55 29.15 -14.51
N TYR A 434 2.71 28.40 -13.42
CA TYR A 434 1.67 28.25 -12.39
C TYR A 434 1.63 29.40 -11.38
N LEU A 435 2.72 30.18 -11.28
CA LEU A 435 2.85 31.27 -10.33
C LEU A 435 2.22 32.56 -10.85
N ALA A 436 1.64 33.34 -9.93
CA ALA A 436 1.17 34.68 -10.20
C ALA A 436 2.35 35.61 -10.58
N PRO A 437 2.10 36.70 -11.35
CA PRO A 437 3.16 37.63 -11.74
C PRO A 437 3.89 38.30 -10.57
N ASP A 438 3.20 38.47 -9.44
CA ASP A 438 3.67 39.09 -8.20
C ASP A 438 4.12 38.05 -7.14
N ALA A 439 4.14 36.76 -7.49
CA ALA A 439 4.63 35.71 -6.62
C ALA A 439 6.12 35.88 -6.29
N ASP A 440 6.52 35.48 -5.09
CA ASP A 440 7.93 35.48 -4.70
C ASP A 440 8.68 34.35 -5.42
N ARG A 441 9.55 34.75 -6.35
CA ARG A 441 10.39 33.84 -7.14
C ARG A 441 11.77 33.60 -6.52
N SER A 442 12.03 34.14 -5.32
CA SER A 442 13.30 33.90 -4.61
C SER A 442 13.40 32.47 -4.06
N ILE A 443 12.25 31.83 -3.82
CA ILE A 443 12.14 30.45 -3.34
C ILE A 443 11.86 29.51 -4.51
N ARG A 444 12.69 28.47 -4.64
CA ARG A 444 12.56 27.46 -5.69
C ARG A 444 11.55 26.37 -5.29
N ASN A 445 10.48 26.21 -6.06
CA ASN A 445 9.46 25.18 -5.90
C ASN A 445 9.87 23.87 -6.58
N LEU A 446 11.04 23.34 -6.21
CA LEU A 446 11.50 22.01 -6.58
C LEU A 446 11.26 21.07 -5.39
N TYR A 447 10.57 19.96 -5.64
CA TYR A 447 10.12 19.05 -4.59
C TYR A 447 10.58 17.61 -4.81
N THR A 448 10.90 16.94 -3.72
CA THR A 448 11.23 15.50 -3.67
C THR A 448 10.04 14.71 -3.11
N LEU A 449 9.62 13.65 -3.79
CA LEU A 449 8.52 12.78 -3.35
C LEU A 449 8.86 12.07 -2.03
N HIS A 450 8.14 12.35 -0.95
CA HIS A 450 8.37 11.74 0.37
C HIS A 450 7.52 10.50 0.58
N SER A 451 6.22 10.58 0.28
CA SER A 451 5.25 9.50 0.51
C SER A 451 4.23 9.36 -0.61
N VAL A 452 3.78 8.13 -0.81
CA VAL A 452 2.70 7.73 -1.73
C VAL A 452 1.68 6.94 -0.92
N LEU A 453 0.54 7.55 -0.60
CA LEU A 453 -0.59 6.85 -0.02
C LEU A 453 -1.35 6.16 -1.15
N VAL A 454 -1.60 4.88 -0.99
CA VAL A 454 -2.20 4.02 -1.99
C VAL A 454 -3.56 3.54 -1.49
N HIS A 455 -4.54 3.55 -2.38
CA HIS A 455 -5.84 2.93 -2.13
C HIS A 455 -6.00 1.72 -3.06
N SER A 456 -6.19 0.55 -2.46
CA SER A 456 -6.51 -0.69 -3.18
C SER A 456 -7.99 -1.02 -3.05
N GLY A 457 -8.69 -1.25 -4.15
CA GLY A 457 -10.11 -1.61 -4.14
C GLY A 457 -10.99 -0.60 -4.87
N GLY A 458 -12.28 -0.63 -4.56
CA GLY A 458 -13.31 0.15 -5.23
C GLY A 458 -13.97 1.19 -4.32
N VAL A 459 -15.12 1.70 -4.73
CA VAL A 459 -15.85 2.76 -4.01
C VAL A 459 -16.44 2.29 -2.68
N HIS A 460 -16.94 1.06 -2.62
CA HIS A 460 -17.64 0.53 -1.44
C HIS A 460 -16.73 -0.21 -0.46
N GLY A 461 -15.43 -0.23 -0.73
CA GLY A 461 -14.50 -1.01 0.06
C GLY A 461 -13.13 -1.06 -0.60
N GLY A 462 -12.15 -0.72 0.21
CA GLY A 462 -10.77 -0.92 -0.12
C GLY A 462 -9.87 -0.95 1.11
N HIS A 463 -8.58 -0.92 0.84
CA HIS A 463 -7.51 -0.99 1.81
C HIS A 463 -6.47 0.08 1.51
N TYR A 464 -6.14 0.87 2.53
CA TYR A 464 -5.14 1.93 2.44
C TYR A 464 -3.82 1.47 3.03
N TYR A 465 -2.74 1.87 2.38
CA TYR A 465 -1.36 1.71 2.88
C TYR A 465 -0.50 2.83 2.31
N ALA A 466 0.71 3.02 2.85
CA ALA A 466 1.61 4.07 2.40
C ALA A 466 2.99 3.51 2.03
N PHE A 467 3.55 3.98 0.92
CA PHE A 467 4.99 3.90 0.67
C PHE A 467 5.63 5.20 1.16
N ILE A 468 6.66 5.11 1.98
CA ILE A 468 7.31 6.26 2.62
C ILE A 468 8.82 6.12 2.48
N ARG A 469 9.50 7.26 2.31
CA ARG A 469 10.95 7.39 2.41
C ARG A 469 11.34 8.24 3.63
N PRO A 470 11.46 7.62 4.82
CA PRO A 470 11.71 8.34 6.07
C PRO A 470 12.96 9.23 6.10
N THR A 471 13.95 8.95 5.25
CA THR A 471 15.21 9.70 5.14
C THR A 471 15.39 10.39 3.79
N LEU A 472 14.38 10.32 2.90
CA LEU A 472 14.47 10.74 1.50
C LEU A 472 15.62 10.10 0.70
N SER A 473 16.18 8.99 1.17
CA SER A 473 17.12 8.14 0.44
C SER A 473 16.42 7.35 -0.68
N ASP A 474 17.11 6.45 -1.38
CA ASP A 474 16.48 5.62 -2.41
C ASP A 474 15.64 4.47 -1.86
N GLN A 475 15.80 4.13 -0.57
CA GLN A 475 15.08 3.03 0.07
C GLN A 475 13.64 3.43 0.39
N TRP A 476 12.69 2.66 -0.17
CA TRP A 476 11.28 2.77 0.15
C TRP A 476 10.85 1.76 1.21
N TYR A 477 9.86 2.14 1.99
CA TYR A 477 9.22 1.26 2.95
C TYR A 477 7.71 1.29 2.74
N LYS A 478 7.09 0.11 2.68
CA LYS A 478 5.64 -0.04 2.64
C LYS A 478 5.13 -0.23 4.06
N PHE A 479 4.34 0.73 4.52
CA PHE A 479 3.59 0.74 5.77
C PHE A 479 2.17 0.26 5.50
N ASP A 480 1.92 -1.00 5.80
CA ASP A 480 0.66 -1.71 5.57
C ASP A 480 0.11 -2.19 6.92
N ASP A 481 -0.61 -1.29 7.59
CA ASP A 481 -1.04 -1.43 8.98
C ASP A 481 0.11 -1.89 9.89
N GLU A 482 0.03 -3.10 10.44
CA GLU A 482 0.97 -3.65 11.41
C GLU A 482 2.32 -4.02 10.79
N ARG A 483 2.36 -4.16 9.46
CA ARG A 483 3.51 -4.65 8.73
C ARG A 483 4.24 -3.52 8.04
N VAL A 484 5.54 -3.43 8.28
CA VAL A 484 6.43 -2.52 7.55
C VAL A 484 7.45 -3.33 6.78
N THR A 485 7.52 -3.18 5.46
CA THR A 485 8.45 -3.92 4.59
C THR A 485 9.31 -3.00 3.75
N LYS A 486 10.56 -3.40 3.47
CA LYS A 486 11.40 -2.71 2.48
C LYS A 486 10.87 -3.04 1.09
N GLU A 487 10.77 -2.03 0.24
CA GLU A 487 10.31 -2.18 -1.14
C GLU A 487 11.22 -1.41 -2.09
N ASP A 488 11.19 -1.80 -3.36
CA ASP A 488 11.92 -1.11 -4.42
C ASP A 488 11.15 0.11 -4.94
N THR A 489 11.87 1.00 -5.64
CA THR A 489 11.29 2.21 -6.23
C THR A 489 10.21 1.88 -7.25
N LYS A 490 10.36 0.80 -8.02
CA LYS A 490 9.39 0.41 -9.06
C LYS A 490 8.02 0.12 -8.45
N LYS A 491 7.98 -0.64 -7.36
CA LYS A 491 6.76 -0.95 -6.60
C LYS A 491 6.16 0.27 -5.93
N ALA A 492 6.98 1.12 -5.33
CA ALA A 492 6.50 2.30 -4.61
C ALA A 492 6.01 3.42 -5.55
N LEU A 493 6.51 3.46 -6.79
CA LEU A 493 6.28 4.52 -7.77
C LEU A 493 5.52 4.01 -9.00
N GLU A 494 6.19 3.28 -9.89
CA GLU A 494 5.67 2.89 -11.21
C GLU A 494 4.43 2.00 -11.14
N GLU A 495 4.42 1.04 -10.19
CA GLU A 495 3.28 0.14 -10.01
C GLU A 495 2.06 0.86 -9.42
N GLN A 496 2.23 2.09 -8.89
CA GLN A 496 1.16 2.89 -8.29
C GLN A 496 0.53 3.90 -9.26
N TYR A 497 0.97 3.95 -10.51
CA TYR A 497 0.39 4.81 -11.54
C TYR A 497 -1.05 4.41 -11.91
N GLY A 498 -1.45 3.17 -11.66
CA GLY A 498 -2.72 2.62 -12.13
C GLY A 498 -2.65 2.22 -13.60
N GLY A 499 -3.80 2.21 -14.26
CA GLY A 499 -3.98 1.82 -15.66
C GLY A 499 -4.26 0.33 -15.85
N GLU A 500 -4.28 -0.06 -17.12
CA GLU A 500 -4.38 -1.46 -17.53
C GLU A 500 -2.99 -2.07 -17.67
N GLU A 501 -2.82 -3.28 -17.14
CA GLU A 501 -1.62 -4.07 -17.35
C GLU A 501 -1.92 -5.17 -18.37
N GLU A 502 -1.07 -5.25 -19.39
CA GLU A 502 -1.08 -6.35 -20.35
C GLU A 502 -0.18 -7.45 -19.82
N LEU A 503 -0.73 -8.64 -19.59
CA LEU A 503 0.10 -9.80 -19.37
C LEU A 503 0.82 -10.15 -20.69
N PRO A 504 2.13 -10.47 -20.65
CA PRO A 504 2.88 -10.87 -21.84
C PRO A 504 2.15 -11.97 -22.60
N GLN A 505 2.10 -11.88 -23.94
CA GLN A 505 1.53 -12.94 -24.77
C GLN A 505 2.24 -14.28 -24.48
N ILE A 506 1.51 -15.20 -23.86
CA ILE A 506 2.03 -16.47 -23.37
C ILE A 506 2.47 -17.39 -24.54
N ASN A 507 2.08 -17.08 -25.79
CA ASN A 507 2.49 -17.81 -27.00
C ASN A 507 2.57 -16.88 -28.23
N PRO A 508 3.76 -16.51 -28.72
CA PRO A 508 3.91 -15.64 -29.90
C PRO A 508 3.39 -16.25 -31.22
N GLY A 509 3.01 -17.54 -31.22
CA GLY A 509 2.47 -18.25 -32.39
C GLY A 509 0.95 -18.29 -32.50
N PHE A 510 0.20 -17.86 -31.48
CA PHE A 510 -1.27 -17.80 -31.52
C PHE A 510 -1.73 -16.35 -31.41
N ASN A 511 -2.49 -15.90 -32.41
CA ASN A 511 -2.95 -14.52 -32.58
C ASN A 511 -4.12 -14.17 -31.65
N ASN A 512 -3.99 -14.42 -30.35
CA ASN A 512 -4.98 -13.99 -29.36
C ASN A 512 -4.64 -12.58 -28.85
N THR A 513 -5.65 -11.72 -28.76
CA THR A 513 -5.56 -10.39 -28.16
C THR A 513 -5.01 -10.51 -26.72
N PRO A 514 -4.00 -9.70 -26.33
CA PRO A 514 -3.45 -9.74 -24.99
C PRO A 514 -4.54 -9.45 -23.94
N PHE A 515 -4.56 -10.25 -22.87
CA PHE A 515 -5.51 -10.08 -21.78
C PHE A 515 -5.08 -8.86 -20.94
N LYS A 516 -5.90 -7.81 -20.99
CA LYS A 516 -5.74 -6.57 -20.21
C LYS A 516 -6.53 -6.70 -18.93
N PHE A 517 -5.93 -6.35 -17.79
CA PHE A 517 -6.65 -6.17 -16.54
C PHE A 517 -6.35 -4.80 -15.93
N THR A 518 -7.36 -4.18 -15.35
CA THR A 518 -7.22 -2.87 -14.68
C THR A 518 -6.60 -3.05 -13.29
N LYS A 519 -5.58 -2.27 -12.96
CA LYS A 519 -5.02 -2.21 -11.61
C LYS A 519 -6.01 -1.50 -10.67
N TYR A 520 -6.39 -2.18 -9.60
CA TYR A 520 -7.27 -1.62 -8.56
C TYR A 520 -6.51 -0.98 -7.39
N SER A 521 -5.20 -1.15 -7.33
CA SER A 521 -4.29 -0.42 -6.43
C SER A 521 -3.60 0.70 -7.19
N ASN A 522 -3.72 1.92 -6.69
CA ASN A 522 -3.07 3.09 -7.27
C ASN A 522 -2.93 4.20 -6.22
N ALA A 523 -1.99 5.12 -6.48
CA ALA A 523 -1.76 6.27 -5.62
C ALA A 523 -3.04 7.11 -5.50
N TYR A 524 -3.34 7.50 -4.27
CA TYR A 524 -4.48 8.32 -3.88
C TYR A 524 -4.05 9.70 -3.40
N MET A 525 -2.97 9.77 -2.63
CA MET A 525 -2.42 11.03 -2.14
C MET A 525 -0.89 10.98 -2.20
N LEU A 526 -0.27 12.07 -2.63
CA LEU A 526 1.17 12.22 -2.73
C LEU A 526 1.63 13.30 -1.76
N VAL A 527 2.74 13.04 -1.07
CA VAL A 527 3.38 14.03 -0.20
C VAL A 527 4.78 14.31 -0.72
N TYR A 528 5.05 15.58 -0.96
CA TYR A 528 6.30 16.10 -1.51
C TYR A 528 6.93 17.07 -0.52
N ILE A 529 8.27 17.08 -0.43
CA ILE A 529 9.03 18.01 0.43
C ILE A 529 9.88 18.91 -0.45
N ARG A 530 9.81 20.23 -0.25
CA ARG A 530 10.61 21.19 -1.01
C ARG A 530 12.10 20.99 -0.72
N GLU A 531 12.91 20.94 -1.76
CA GLU A 531 14.33 20.62 -1.63
C GLU A 531 15.10 21.68 -0.81
N SER A 532 14.73 22.95 -0.90
CA SER A 532 15.33 24.02 -0.08
C SER A 532 14.99 23.95 1.40
N ASP A 533 13.86 23.33 1.76
CA ASP A 533 13.39 23.19 3.15
C ASP A 533 13.75 21.81 3.75
N LYS A 534 14.37 20.93 2.96
CA LYS A 534 14.64 19.53 3.30
C LYS A 534 15.38 19.36 4.61
N ASP A 535 16.48 20.08 4.84
CA ASP A 535 17.28 19.95 6.06
C ASP A 535 16.52 20.41 7.32
N LYS A 536 15.64 21.41 7.16
CA LYS A 536 14.76 21.89 8.23
C LYS A 536 13.66 20.87 8.55
N ILE A 537 13.03 20.31 7.52
CA ILE A 537 11.89 19.39 7.65
C ILE A 537 12.35 18.01 8.14
N MET A 538 13.46 17.51 7.59
CA MET A 538 14.05 16.20 7.91
C MET A 538 15.04 16.29 9.08
N CYS A 539 14.73 17.11 10.08
CA CYS A 539 15.58 17.31 11.25
C CYS A 539 15.69 16.07 12.15
N ASN A 540 16.72 16.03 13.00
CA ASN A 540 16.80 15.02 14.05
C ASN A 540 15.75 15.25 15.14
N VAL A 541 15.18 14.15 15.65
CA VAL A 541 14.26 14.15 16.79
C VAL A 541 14.89 13.25 17.85
N ASP A 542 15.33 13.88 18.93
CA ASP A 542 16.06 13.22 20.01
C ASP A 542 15.15 13.01 21.22
N GLU A 543 15.56 12.17 22.17
CA GLU A 543 14.82 11.94 23.42
C GLU A 543 14.59 13.22 24.23
N LYS A 544 15.48 14.22 24.11
CA LYS A 544 15.36 15.53 24.77
C LYS A 544 14.18 16.38 24.26
N ASP A 545 13.67 16.07 23.07
CA ASP A 545 12.51 16.76 22.49
C ASP A 545 11.19 16.21 23.06
N ILE A 546 11.24 15.12 23.83
CA ILE A 546 10.09 14.40 24.37
C ILE A 546 9.92 14.75 25.85
N ALA A 547 8.72 15.20 26.23
CA ALA A 547 8.41 15.54 27.60
C ALA A 547 8.61 14.35 28.56
N GLU A 548 9.05 14.62 29.79
CA GLU A 548 9.39 13.58 30.77
C GLU A 548 8.20 12.70 31.14
N HIS A 549 6.99 13.25 31.24
CA HIS A 549 5.77 12.47 31.54
C HIS A 549 5.32 11.55 30.40
N LEU A 550 5.88 11.70 29.19
CA LEU A 550 5.60 10.80 28.06
C LEU A 550 6.58 9.61 28.02
N ARG A 551 7.74 9.73 28.67
CA ARG A 551 8.77 8.70 28.69
C ARG A 551 8.46 7.64 29.73
#